data_AF-A0A7C8ZSX2-F1
#
_entry.id   AF-A0A7C8ZSX2-F1
#
_cell.length_a   1.000
_cell.length_b   1.000
_cell.length_c   1.000
_cell.angle_alpha   90.00
_cell.angle_beta   90.00
_cell.angle_gamma   90.00
#
_symmetry.space_group_name_H-M   'P 1'
#
loop_
_entity.id
_entity.type
_entity.pdbx_description
1 polymer ?
#
loop_
_entity_poly.entity_id
_entity_poly.type
_entity_poly.pdbx_seq_one_letter_code
_entity_poly.pdbx_strand_id
1 'polypeptide(L)'
;ACFSETNVQPFKSISVVSEVPQLRHNQKRQMSYSKWVIIVAAAVTIVRSLTAEVEAAAAAANASRALVSKPGCPEKCGKVSIPYPFGIGDDCSYDGTFSLRCNQTSPSPTPIYGTNLEVLSITLVEGQIRFPSSVARQCYSGSGEPLPYRHPGSWSWTNLPFFTFSRHNTLVATGCDAIAWFRVKRSLNRSYSLGCSTQCASLQEADKNIESCSGGSGCCQIEIPEGVHFIRFKASSENNYTHTSRELTRCTSAFVVAKDSFNFTLANLTMSP
;
A
#
# COMPACT_ATOMS: atom_id res chain seq x y z
N ALA A 1 -16.13 -24.37 13.51
CA ALA A 1 -15.62 -23.38 14.46
C ALA A 1 -14.76 -22.39 13.69
N CYS A 2 -15.19 -21.14 13.60
CA CYS A 2 -14.49 -20.06 12.91
C CYS A 2 -13.15 -19.81 13.60
N PHE A 3 -12.04 -20.00 12.88
CA PHE A 3 -10.73 -19.60 13.39
C PHE A 3 -10.58 -18.09 13.21
N SER A 4 -10.32 -17.43 14.33
CA SER A 4 -10.12 -16.00 14.47
C SER A 4 -8.95 -15.53 13.62
N GLU A 5 -9.19 -14.51 12.79
CA GLU A 5 -8.20 -13.75 12.01
C GLU A 5 -7.21 -12.92 12.86
N THR A 6 -7.01 -13.26 14.14
CA THR A 6 -6.40 -12.35 15.12
C THR A 6 -4.89 -12.52 15.34
N ASN A 7 -4.15 -13.25 14.50
CA ASN A 7 -2.69 -13.34 14.65
C ASN A 7 -1.87 -13.26 13.35
N VAL A 8 -2.48 -12.84 12.25
CA VAL A 8 -1.73 -12.35 11.08
C VAL A 8 -1.64 -10.83 11.25
N GLN A 9 -0.42 -10.31 11.40
CA GLN A 9 -0.14 -8.89 11.69
C GLN A 9 -1.20 -7.94 11.10
N PRO A 10 -1.74 -7.01 11.92
CA PRO A 10 -2.94 -6.25 11.57
C PRO A 10 -2.73 -5.61 10.20
N PHE A 11 -3.61 -5.96 9.27
CA PHE A 11 -3.48 -5.67 7.85
C PHE A 11 -3.01 -4.23 7.63
N LYS A 12 -1.74 -4.09 7.25
CA LYS A 12 -1.17 -2.79 6.90
C LYS A 12 -1.85 -2.29 5.64
N SER A 13 -1.97 -0.98 5.48
CA SER A 13 -2.60 -0.40 4.30
C SER A 13 -1.57 -0.11 3.21
N ILE A 14 -1.99 -0.12 1.96
CA ILE A 14 -1.22 0.40 0.83
C ILE A 14 -1.76 1.77 0.42
N SER A 15 -0.89 2.70 0.05
CA SER A 15 -1.28 4.00 -0.51
C SER A 15 -1.17 3.99 -2.03
N VAL A 16 -2.16 4.51 -2.74
CA VAL A 16 -2.08 4.75 -4.18
C VAL A 16 -2.32 6.21 -4.52
N VAL A 17 -1.68 6.68 -5.59
CA VAL A 17 -1.72 8.07 -6.04
C VAL A 17 -2.53 8.17 -7.33
N SER A 18 -3.40 9.17 -7.43
CA SER A 18 -4.19 9.39 -8.65
C SER A 18 -3.31 9.83 -9.82
N GLU A 19 -3.55 9.25 -11.00
CA GLU A 19 -2.96 9.72 -12.24
C GLU A 19 -3.78 10.85 -12.90
N VAL A 20 -4.93 11.25 -12.35
CA VAL A 20 -5.75 12.29 -12.99
C VAL A 20 -5.07 13.67 -12.84
N PRO A 21 -4.92 14.45 -13.93
CA PRO A 21 -4.21 15.74 -13.93
C PRO A 21 -4.65 16.73 -12.84
N GLN A 22 -5.94 16.74 -12.51
CA GLN A 22 -6.55 17.63 -11.51
C GLN A 22 -5.97 17.43 -10.10
N LEU A 23 -5.67 16.18 -9.71
CA LEU A 23 -5.02 15.87 -8.43
C LEU A 23 -3.49 15.95 -8.52
N ARG A 24 -2.90 15.70 -9.70
CA ARG A 24 -1.45 15.91 -9.93
C ARG A 24 -1.04 17.38 -9.85
N HIS A 25 -1.92 18.32 -10.19
CA HIS A 25 -1.57 19.75 -10.18
C HIS A 25 -1.31 20.28 -8.75
N ASN A 26 -2.05 19.76 -7.76
CA ASN A 26 -1.82 20.07 -6.35
C ASN A 26 -0.49 19.47 -5.83
N GLN A 27 -0.12 18.26 -6.26
CA GLN A 27 1.18 17.65 -5.91
C GLN A 27 2.39 18.41 -6.50
N LYS A 28 2.32 18.83 -7.77
CA LYS A 28 3.44 19.56 -8.42
C LYS A 28 3.68 20.94 -7.80
N ARG A 29 2.66 21.55 -7.20
CA ARG A 29 2.80 22.83 -6.49
C ARG A 29 3.60 22.71 -5.18
N GLN A 30 3.58 21.56 -4.49
CA GLN A 30 4.36 21.37 -3.26
C GLN A 30 5.85 21.02 -3.50
N MET A 31 6.20 20.31 -4.58
CA MET A 31 7.61 19.98 -4.86
C MET A 31 8.40 21.10 -5.57
N SER A 32 7.78 22.25 -5.84
CA SER A 32 8.41 23.40 -6.48
C SER A 32 8.41 24.64 -5.59
N TYR A 33 8.67 24.46 -4.29
CA TYR A 33 8.90 25.55 -3.32
C TYR A 33 10.20 25.32 -2.53
N SER A 34 11.30 24.97 -3.21
CA SER A 34 12.60 24.83 -2.53
C SER A 34 13.82 25.08 -3.42
N LYS A 35 13.69 25.77 -4.57
CA LYS A 35 14.84 25.96 -5.49
C LYS A 35 15.01 27.34 -6.14
N TRP A 36 14.28 28.37 -5.75
CA TRP A 36 14.49 29.73 -6.31
C TRP A 36 14.36 30.83 -5.26
N VAL A 37 15.31 30.93 -4.32
CA VAL A 37 15.47 32.15 -3.51
C VAL A 37 16.95 32.45 -3.23
N ILE A 38 17.72 32.86 -4.24
CA ILE A 38 18.90 33.76 -4.14
C ILE A 38 19.07 34.27 -5.60
N ILE A 39 18.96 35.53 -6.03
CA ILE A 39 19.61 36.83 -5.74
C ILE A 39 18.70 37.85 -6.48
N VAL A 40 18.20 38.95 -5.89
CA VAL A 40 18.69 40.35 -6.02
C VAL A 40 18.09 41.17 -4.86
N ALA A 41 18.92 42.02 -4.25
CA ALA A 41 18.66 42.72 -3.00
C ALA A 41 17.94 44.08 -3.18
N ALA A 42 17.35 44.53 -2.05
CA ALA A 42 17.04 45.91 -1.68
C ALA A 42 15.88 46.64 -2.39
N ALA A 43 14.65 46.14 -2.21
CA ALA A 43 13.40 46.94 -2.17
C ALA A 43 12.17 46.14 -1.67
N VAL A 44 12.30 44.84 -1.38
CA VAL A 44 11.16 43.90 -1.26
C VAL A 44 10.95 43.38 0.18
N THR A 45 11.54 44.01 1.20
CA THR A 45 11.46 43.50 2.58
C THR A 45 10.14 43.78 3.31
N ILE A 46 9.34 44.78 2.89
CA ILE A 46 8.01 45.04 3.48
C ILE A 46 6.89 44.28 2.75
N VAL A 47 7.08 43.98 1.46
CA VAL A 47 6.12 43.17 0.68
C VAL A 47 6.25 41.67 1.00
N ARG A 48 7.45 41.21 1.44
CA ARG A 48 7.72 39.79 1.75
C ARG A 48 7.06 39.25 3.02
N SER A 49 6.79 40.09 4.01
CA SER A 49 6.11 39.67 5.25
C SER A 49 4.59 39.48 5.04
N LEU A 50 3.98 40.23 4.11
CA LEU A 50 2.55 40.12 3.79
C LEU A 50 2.23 38.95 2.84
N THR A 51 3.19 38.51 2.00
CA THR A 51 2.93 37.43 1.03
C THR A 51 2.92 36.05 1.65
N ALA A 52 3.75 35.77 2.67
CA ALA A 52 3.80 34.46 3.31
C ALA A 52 2.51 34.13 4.08
N GLU A 53 1.90 35.14 4.72
CA GLU A 53 0.62 34.98 5.44
C GLU A 53 -0.55 34.76 4.47
N VAL A 54 -0.56 35.47 3.33
CA VAL A 54 -1.58 35.30 2.28
C VAL A 54 -1.42 33.96 1.56
N GLU A 55 -0.19 33.49 1.30
CA GLU A 55 0.06 32.16 0.73
C GLU A 55 -0.32 31.04 1.70
N ALA A 56 -0.02 31.18 2.99
CA ALA A 56 -0.44 30.24 4.02
C ALA A 56 -1.97 30.21 4.18
N ALA A 57 -2.64 31.36 4.16
CA ALA A 57 -4.10 31.46 4.20
C ALA A 57 -4.75 30.89 2.93
N ALA A 58 -4.18 31.14 1.75
CA ALA A 58 -4.66 30.56 0.50
C ALA A 58 -4.43 29.04 0.45
N ALA A 59 -3.30 28.53 0.95
CA ALA A 59 -3.04 27.10 1.08
C ALA A 59 -4.01 26.45 2.08
N ALA A 60 -4.29 27.10 3.21
CA ALA A 60 -5.27 26.64 4.19
C ALA A 60 -6.70 26.65 3.64
N ALA A 61 -7.10 27.68 2.88
CA ALA A 61 -8.39 27.75 2.20
C ALA A 61 -8.54 26.71 1.08
N ASN A 62 -7.45 26.38 0.38
CA ASN A 62 -7.47 25.34 -0.65
C ASN A 62 -7.46 23.93 -0.02
N ALA A 63 -6.79 23.75 1.12
CA ALA A 63 -6.83 22.52 1.90
C ALA A 63 -8.20 22.29 2.54
N SER A 64 -8.87 23.34 3.03
CA SER A 64 -10.23 23.24 3.55
C SER A 64 -11.24 22.96 2.43
N ARG A 65 -11.10 23.56 1.25
CA ARG A 65 -11.93 23.24 0.08
C ARG A 65 -11.68 21.84 -0.48
N ALA A 66 -10.47 21.32 -0.34
CA ALA A 66 -10.18 19.92 -0.69
C ALA A 66 -10.99 18.98 0.20
N LEU A 67 -11.11 19.21 1.50
CA LEU A 67 -11.80 18.28 2.42
C LEU A 67 -13.34 18.25 2.31
N VAL A 68 -13.94 18.99 1.38
CA VAL A 68 -15.39 19.15 1.26
C VAL A 68 -15.93 18.25 0.14
N SER A 69 -17.01 17.53 0.42
CA SER A 69 -17.75 16.78 -0.58
C SER A 69 -18.50 17.72 -1.54
N LYS A 70 -18.94 17.22 -2.69
CA LYS A 70 -19.82 18.02 -3.57
C LYS A 70 -21.11 18.39 -2.79
N PRO A 71 -21.57 19.66 -2.83
CA PRO A 71 -22.80 20.06 -2.14
C PRO A 71 -23.99 19.16 -2.54
N GLY A 72 -24.75 18.70 -1.55
CA GLY A 72 -25.86 17.77 -1.77
C GLY A 72 -25.46 16.28 -1.80
N CYS A 73 -24.17 15.96 -1.66
CA CYS A 73 -23.67 14.59 -1.66
C CYS A 73 -23.20 14.12 -0.27
N PRO A 74 -23.22 12.79 -0.01
CA PRO A 74 -22.75 12.25 1.26
C PRO A 74 -21.30 12.63 1.56
N GLU A 75 -21.08 13.23 2.72
CA GLU A 75 -19.73 13.64 3.15
C GLU A 75 -18.90 12.49 3.72
N LYS A 76 -19.56 11.41 4.16
CA LYS A 76 -18.94 10.27 4.83
C LYS A 76 -19.61 8.95 4.45
N CYS A 77 -18.84 7.88 4.53
CA CYS A 77 -19.36 6.50 4.59
C CYS A 77 -18.68 5.81 5.78
N GLY A 78 -19.46 5.53 6.83
CA GLY A 78 -18.93 5.09 8.12
C GLY A 78 -17.94 6.09 8.71
N LYS A 79 -16.70 5.65 8.92
CA LYS A 79 -15.62 6.47 9.51
C LYS A 79 -14.80 7.24 8.48
N VAL A 80 -15.05 7.04 7.18
CA VAL A 80 -14.24 7.59 6.10
C VAL A 80 -14.92 8.82 5.51
N SER A 81 -14.19 9.94 5.47
CA SER A 81 -14.62 11.14 4.76
C SER A 81 -14.49 10.96 3.25
N ILE A 82 -15.47 11.47 2.51
CA ILE A 82 -15.61 11.36 1.05
C ILE A 82 -15.53 12.75 0.43
N PRO A 83 -14.31 13.27 0.22
CA PRO A 83 -14.14 14.61 -0.30
C PRO A 83 -14.10 14.61 -1.84
N TYR A 84 -14.48 15.73 -2.47
CA TYR A 84 -14.42 15.87 -3.92
C TYR A 84 -12.95 15.78 -4.42
N PRO A 85 -12.63 15.04 -5.50
CA PRO A 85 -13.48 14.55 -6.58
C PRO A 85 -14.19 13.21 -6.32
N PHE A 86 -13.98 12.58 -5.17
CA PHE A 86 -14.68 11.35 -4.81
C PHE A 86 -16.12 11.62 -4.42
N GLY A 87 -17.00 10.67 -4.72
CA GLY A 87 -18.41 10.82 -4.43
C GLY A 87 -19.15 9.50 -4.41
N ILE A 88 -20.27 9.49 -3.68
CA ILE A 88 -21.17 8.35 -3.55
C ILE A 88 -22.53 8.79 -4.05
N GLY A 89 -23.07 8.07 -5.03
CA GLY A 89 -24.33 8.41 -5.70
C GLY A 89 -24.13 9.13 -7.03
N ASP A 90 -25.25 9.36 -7.70
CA ASP A 90 -25.28 9.95 -9.04
C ASP A 90 -24.85 11.42 -9.01
N ASP A 91 -24.01 11.80 -9.97
CA ASP A 91 -23.43 13.15 -10.08
C ASP A 91 -22.69 13.63 -8.81
N CYS A 92 -22.26 12.74 -7.91
CA CYS A 92 -21.55 13.13 -6.69
C CYS A 92 -20.03 13.13 -6.81
N SER A 93 -19.51 12.43 -7.81
CA SER A 93 -18.08 12.37 -8.14
C SER A 93 -17.77 13.30 -9.32
N TYR A 94 -16.49 13.61 -9.54
CA TYR A 94 -16.06 14.36 -10.74
C TYR A 94 -16.45 13.62 -12.03
N ASP A 95 -16.22 12.31 -12.06
CA ASP A 95 -16.67 11.38 -13.09
C ASP A 95 -16.69 9.94 -12.52
N GLY A 96 -17.00 8.96 -13.37
CA GLY A 96 -17.06 7.54 -12.97
C GLY A 96 -15.75 6.98 -12.39
N THR A 97 -14.60 7.61 -12.63
CA THR A 97 -13.29 7.20 -12.11
C THR A 97 -13.20 7.34 -10.60
N PHE A 98 -13.91 8.34 -10.04
CA PHE A 98 -13.89 8.70 -8.62
C PHE A 98 -15.15 8.24 -7.87
N SER A 99 -15.99 7.46 -8.54
CA SER A 99 -17.21 6.93 -7.94
C SER A 99 -16.90 5.87 -6.89
N LEU A 100 -17.56 5.99 -5.74
CA LEU A 100 -17.50 5.07 -4.62
C LEU A 100 -18.90 4.54 -4.31
N ARG A 101 -18.95 3.30 -3.80
CA ARG A 101 -20.18 2.71 -3.26
C ARG A 101 -20.07 2.62 -1.75
N CYS A 102 -21.09 3.05 -1.01
CA CYS A 102 -21.16 2.79 0.42
C CYS A 102 -21.80 1.43 0.67
N ASN A 103 -21.04 0.47 1.19
CA ASN A 103 -21.59 -0.82 1.59
C ASN A 103 -22.20 -0.72 2.99
N GLN A 104 -23.52 -0.89 3.11
CA GLN A 104 -24.26 -0.75 4.37
C GLN A 104 -24.46 -2.06 5.14
N THR A 105 -24.05 -3.21 4.57
CA THR A 105 -24.34 -4.55 5.13
C THR A 105 -23.35 -5.03 6.20
N SER A 106 -22.27 -4.29 6.46
CA SER A 106 -21.30 -4.55 7.54
C SER A 106 -21.76 -3.84 8.83
N PRO A 107 -21.40 -4.32 10.05
CA PRO A 107 -21.72 -3.64 11.31
C PRO A 107 -21.36 -2.14 11.35
N SER A 108 -20.49 -1.68 10.45
CA SER A 108 -20.31 -0.26 10.14
C SER A 108 -20.30 -0.07 8.61
N PRO A 109 -20.92 0.99 8.06
CA PRO A 109 -20.87 1.27 6.62
C PRO A 109 -19.43 1.50 6.14
N THR A 110 -19.07 0.91 4.99
CA THR A 110 -17.70 0.97 4.46
C THR A 110 -17.69 1.41 3.00
N PRO A 111 -16.87 2.40 2.61
CA PRO A 111 -16.73 2.79 1.20
C PRO A 111 -15.95 1.75 0.40
N ILE A 112 -16.46 1.45 -0.79
CA ILE A 112 -15.90 0.48 -1.74
C ILE A 112 -15.55 1.21 -3.04
N TYR A 113 -14.31 1.04 -3.50
CA TYR A 113 -13.85 1.44 -4.82
C TYR A 113 -13.98 0.26 -5.80
N GLY A 114 -14.50 0.54 -7.00
CA GLY A 114 -14.74 -0.48 -8.03
C GLY A 114 -15.67 -1.59 -7.53
N THR A 115 -15.28 -2.84 -7.71
CA THR A 115 -16.13 -4.00 -7.37
C THR A 115 -16.13 -4.30 -5.87
N ASN A 116 -14.95 -4.31 -5.23
CA ASN A 116 -14.78 -4.89 -3.88
C ASN A 116 -13.58 -4.34 -3.08
N LEU A 117 -12.97 -3.23 -3.50
CA LEU A 117 -11.81 -2.68 -2.76
C LEU A 117 -12.27 -1.74 -1.66
N GLU A 118 -12.16 -2.16 -0.41
CA GLU A 118 -12.45 -1.32 0.75
C GLU A 118 -11.49 -0.12 0.82
N VAL A 119 -12.03 1.08 0.97
CA VAL A 119 -11.26 2.30 1.15
C VAL A 119 -11.11 2.58 2.65
N LEU A 120 -9.87 2.62 3.13
CA LEU A 120 -9.55 2.91 4.53
C LEU A 120 -9.51 4.41 4.82
N SER A 121 -8.96 5.19 3.88
CA SER A 121 -8.93 6.64 3.96
C SER A 121 -8.61 7.29 2.61
N ILE A 122 -8.97 8.56 2.49
CA ILE A 122 -8.70 9.41 1.34
C ILE A 122 -7.99 10.67 1.84
N THR A 123 -6.82 10.98 1.27
CA THR A 123 -6.01 12.15 1.63
C THR A 123 -5.73 12.98 0.38
N LEU A 124 -6.53 14.03 0.18
CA LEU A 124 -6.50 14.80 -1.06
C LEU A 124 -5.27 15.66 -1.26
N VAL A 125 -4.71 16.22 -0.18
CA VAL A 125 -3.48 17.02 -0.25
C VAL A 125 -2.36 16.21 -0.90
N GLU A 126 -2.29 14.93 -0.57
CA GLU A 126 -1.31 13.99 -1.12
C GLU A 126 -1.81 13.26 -2.36
N GLY A 127 -3.08 13.45 -2.76
CA GLY A 127 -3.71 12.71 -3.85
C GLY A 127 -3.76 11.19 -3.60
N GLN A 128 -3.80 10.78 -2.33
CA GLN A 128 -3.67 9.39 -1.92
C GLN A 128 -5.01 8.75 -1.51
N ILE A 129 -5.17 7.48 -1.87
CA ILE A 129 -6.20 6.58 -1.31
C ILE A 129 -5.50 5.41 -0.65
N ARG A 130 -5.98 5.00 0.53
CA ARG A 130 -5.46 3.84 1.25
C ARG A 130 -6.42 2.66 1.15
N PHE A 131 -5.88 1.49 0.81
CA PHE A 131 -6.58 0.21 0.75
C PHE A 131 -5.94 -0.79 1.73
N PRO A 132 -6.66 -1.82 2.20
CA PRO A 132 -6.05 -2.93 2.92
C PRO A 132 -4.98 -3.63 2.07
N SER A 133 -3.85 -3.97 2.66
CA SER A 133 -2.87 -4.85 2.02
C SER A 133 -3.47 -6.24 1.86
N SER A 134 -3.30 -6.79 0.67
CA SER A 134 -3.52 -8.22 0.47
C SER A 134 -2.26 -9.01 0.82
N VAL A 135 -2.45 -10.23 1.31
CA VAL A 135 -1.35 -11.17 1.63
C VAL A 135 -1.55 -12.42 0.77
N ALA A 136 -0.46 -12.97 0.28
CA ALA A 136 -0.39 -14.29 -0.32
C ALA A 136 0.44 -15.19 0.59
N ARG A 137 0.00 -16.41 0.85
CA ARG A 137 0.69 -17.36 1.73
C ARG A 137 0.67 -18.76 1.16
N GLN A 138 1.82 -19.43 1.22
CA GLN A 138 1.93 -20.85 0.89
C GLN A 138 2.70 -21.55 2.02
N CYS A 139 2.09 -22.58 2.59
CA CYS A 139 2.70 -23.39 3.64
C CYS A 139 2.97 -24.81 3.16
N TYR A 140 3.90 -25.50 3.83
CA TYR A 140 4.36 -26.84 3.49
C TYR A 140 4.32 -27.75 4.71
N SER A 141 4.05 -29.03 4.48
CA SER A 141 4.12 -30.08 5.50
C SER A 141 5.58 -30.38 5.88
N GLY A 142 5.79 -31.23 6.89
CA GLY A 142 7.13 -31.69 7.24
C GLY A 142 7.79 -32.61 6.21
N SER A 143 7.02 -33.17 5.28
CA SER A 143 7.53 -33.92 4.15
C SER A 143 7.78 -33.04 2.92
N GLY A 144 7.54 -31.73 3.01
CA GLY A 144 7.66 -30.79 1.88
C GLY A 144 6.47 -30.76 0.95
N GLU A 145 5.33 -31.34 1.32
CA GLU A 145 4.11 -31.26 0.51
C GLU A 145 3.43 -29.91 0.71
N PRO A 146 3.04 -29.19 -0.36
CA PRO A 146 2.26 -27.97 -0.24
C PRO A 146 0.95 -28.24 0.52
N LEU A 147 0.72 -27.50 1.60
CA LEU A 147 -0.55 -27.58 2.32
C LEU A 147 -1.67 -27.01 1.45
N PRO A 148 -2.87 -27.62 1.51
CA PRO A 148 -4.02 -27.18 0.72
C PRO A 148 -4.41 -25.75 1.04
N TYR A 149 -5.02 -25.10 0.05
CA TYR A 149 -5.43 -23.71 0.11
C TYR A 149 -6.19 -23.37 1.40
N ARG A 150 -5.63 -22.48 2.21
CA ARG A 150 -6.34 -21.75 3.27
C ARG A 150 -6.31 -20.28 2.92
N HIS A 151 -7.39 -19.54 3.16
CA HIS A 151 -7.34 -18.08 3.01
C HIS A 151 -6.42 -17.49 4.09
N PRO A 152 -5.45 -16.61 3.72
CA PRO A 152 -5.12 -16.15 2.37
C PRO A 152 -4.33 -17.20 1.55
N GLY A 153 -4.72 -17.39 0.30
CA GLY A 153 -4.09 -18.34 -0.62
C GLY A 153 -2.70 -17.94 -1.11
N SER A 154 -2.07 -18.80 -1.91
CA SER A 154 -0.72 -18.57 -2.44
C SER A 154 -0.62 -17.49 -3.53
N TRP A 155 -1.75 -16.94 -3.95
CA TRP A 155 -1.83 -15.87 -4.94
C TRP A 155 -2.66 -14.71 -4.43
N SER A 156 -2.26 -13.51 -4.82
CA SER A 156 -3.07 -12.31 -4.66
C SER A 156 -2.80 -11.31 -5.80
N TRP A 157 -3.73 -10.39 -6.02
CA TRP A 157 -3.55 -9.29 -6.95
C TRP A 157 -4.25 -8.03 -6.47
N THR A 158 -3.87 -6.91 -7.06
CA THR A 158 -4.59 -5.63 -6.96
C THR A 158 -4.44 -4.92 -8.29
N ASN A 159 -5.58 -4.48 -8.84
CA ASN A 159 -5.66 -3.78 -10.12
C ASN A 159 -6.37 -2.44 -9.92
N LEU A 160 -5.67 -1.35 -10.24
CA LEU A 160 -6.15 0.00 -10.02
C LEU A 160 -5.97 0.82 -11.31
N PRO A 161 -6.86 0.69 -12.30
CA PRO A 161 -6.62 1.24 -13.64
C PRO A 161 -6.44 2.76 -13.70
N PHE A 162 -6.87 3.50 -12.66
CA PHE A 162 -6.82 4.96 -12.60
C PHE A 162 -5.88 5.52 -11.52
N PHE A 163 -5.20 4.62 -10.80
CA PHE A 163 -4.25 4.97 -9.74
C PHE A 163 -2.95 4.20 -9.91
N THR A 164 -1.89 4.75 -9.37
CA THR A 164 -0.61 4.03 -9.28
C THR A 164 -0.24 3.78 -7.83
N PHE A 165 0.43 2.66 -7.59
CA PHE A 165 0.99 2.39 -6.28
C PHE A 165 2.00 3.49 -5.92
N SER A 166 1.86 4.04 -4.72
CA SER A 166 2.82 5.01 -4.19
C SER A 166 4.21 4.38 -4.10
N ARG A 167 5.26 5.17 -4.35
CA ARG A 167 6.66 4.79 -4.08
C ARG A 167 6.93 4.55 -2.60
N HIS A 168 6.04 5.02 -1.74
CA HIS A 168 6.05 4.74 -0.31
C HIS A 168 5.40 3.39 0.02
N ASN A 169 5.27 2.47 -0.95
CA ASN A 169 4.97 1.08 -0.69
C ASN A 169 6.15 0.20 -1.12
N THR A 170 6.26 -0.96 -0.50
CA THR A 170 7.31 -1.94 -0.72
C THR A 170 6.69 -3.32 -0.85
N LEU A 171 7.24 -4.13 -1.76
CA LEU A 171 6.92 -5.54 -1.92
C LEU A 171 7.75 -6.32 -0.91
N VAL A 172 7.13 -7.18 -0.11
CA VAL A 172 7.84 -7.91 0.96
C VAL A 172 7.55 -9.40 0.83
N ALA A 173 8.57 -10.20 1.10
CA ALA A 173 8.49 -11.64 1.28
C ALA A 173 9.15 -12.05 2.60
N THR A 174 8.52 -12.99 3.32
CA THR A 174 9.05 -13.54 4.58
C THR A 174 8.99 -15.06 4.57
N GLY A 175 10.03 -15.69 5.12
CA GLY A 175 10.18 -17.13 5.26
C GLY A 175 11.63 -17.58 5.05
N CYS A 176 12.01 -18.74 5.61
CA CYS A 176 13.39 -19.22 5.50
C CYS A 176 13.71 -20.05 4.25
N ASP A 177 12.70 -20.46 3.48
CA ASP A 177 12.88 -21.10 2.17
C ASP A 177 11.81 -20.54 1.24
N ALA A 178 11.83 -19.21 1.13
CA ALA A 178 10.74 -18.44 0.55
C ALA A 178 11.15 -17.83 -0.77
N ILE A 179 10.24 -17.95 -1.75
CA ILE A 179 10.30 -17.20 -2.99
C ILE A 179 8.94 -16.51 -3.25
N ALA A 180 9.02 -15.23 -3.56
CA ALA A 180 7.87 -14.42 -3.94
C ALA A 180 8.06 -13.84 -5.34
N TRP A 181 7.12 -14.14 -6.22
CA TRP A 181 7.10 -13.61 -7.59
C TRP A 181 6.09 -12.49 -7.68
N PHE A 182 6.51 -11.34 -8.17
CA PHE A 182 5.66 -10.17 -8.37
C PHE A 182 5.61 -9.82 -9.86
N ARG A 183 4.42 -9.93 -10.47
CA ARG A 183 4.16 -9.45 -11.82
C ARG A 183 3.50 -8.08 -11.73
N VAL A 184 4.16 -7.07 -12.28
CA VAL A 184 3.69 -5.69 -12.23
C VAL A 184 3.49 -5.12 -13.64
N LYS A 185 2.56 -4.18 -13.80
CA LYS A 185 2.32 -3.48 -15.07
C LYS A 185 2.37 -1.97 -14.88
N ARG A 186 3.07 -1.29 -15.80
CA ARG A 186 3.08 0.19 -15.92
C ARG A 186 2.19 0.70 -17.05
N SER A 187 2.08 -0.07 -18.13
CA SER A 187 1.17 0.22 -19.24
C SER A 187 0.45 -1.07 -19.65
N LEU A 188 -0.65 -0.93 -20.40
CA LEU A 188 -1.51 -2.04 -20.80
C LEU A 188 -0.74 -3.23 -21.42
N ASN A 189 0.35 -2.95 -22.16
CA ASN A 189 1.10 -3.96 -22.91
C ASN A 189 2.50 -4.26 -22.36
N ARG A 190 2.91 -3.69 -21.21
CA ARG A 190 4.23 -3.97 -20.62
C ARG A 190 4.10 -4.46 -19.18
N SER A 191 4.30 -5.76 -18.99
CA SER A 191 4.48 -6.37 -17.68
C SER A 191 5.93 -6.78 -17.47
N TYR A 192 6.46 -6.56 -16.28
CA TYR A 192 7.75 -7.09 -15.85
C TYR A 192 7.58 -7.86 -14.54
N SER A 193 8.49 -8.80 -14.30
CA SER A 193 8.50 -9.63 -13.11
C SER A 193 9.64 -9.21 -12.20
N LEU A 194 9.35 -9.12 -10.90
CA LEU A 194 10.30 -8.95 -9.83
C LEU A 194 10.26 -10.21 -8.96
N GLY A 195 11.39 -10.58 -8.38
CA GLY A 195 11.52 -11.76 -7.54
C GLY A 195 12.21 -11.41 -6.22
N CYS A 196 11.65 -11.91 -5.12
CA CYS A 196 12.24 -11.84 -3.78
C CYS A 196 12.47 -13.26 -3.31
N SER A 197 13.68 -13.59 -2.87
CA SER A 197 14.01 -14.90 -2.33
C SER A 197 14.81 -14.77 -1.05
N THR A 198 14.58 -15.66 -0.10
CA THR A 198 15.24 -15.67 1.21
C THR A 198 15.55 -17.10 1.63
N GLN A 199 16.72 -17.30 2.26
CA GLN A 199 17.19 -18.60 2.72
C GLN A 199 17.74 -18.55 4.16
N CYS A 200 17.37 -19.54 4.97
CA CYS A 200 17.97 -19.88 6.27
C CYS A 200 17.60 -21.31 6.68
N ALA A 201 18.50 -22.00 7.38
CA ALA A 201 18.21 -23.32 7.95
C ALA A 201 17.67 -23.25 9.38
N SER A 202 17.99 -22.20 10.14
CA SER A 202 17.65 -22.06 11.56
C SER A 202 17.29 -20.63 11.97
N LEU A 203 16.66 -20.47 13.14
CA LEU A 203 16.42 -19.14 13.72
C LEU A 203 17.71 -18.37 14.00
N GLN A 204 18.78 -19.06 14.39
CA GLN A 204 20.08 -18.44 14.64
C GLN A 204 20.68 -17.83 13.36
N GLU A 205 20.48 -18.47 12.20
CA GLU A 205 20.90 -17.90 10.92
C GLU A 205 20.07 -16.68 10.51
N ALA A 206 18.75 -16.73 10.76
CA ALA A 206 17.87 -15.59 10.53
C ALA A 206 18.22 -14.39 11.42
N ASP A 207 18.54 -14.63 12.69
CA ASP A 207 18.81 -13.61 13.70
C ASP A 207 20.05 -12.76 13.37
N LYS A 208 21.09 -13.37 12.78
CA LYS A 208 22.32 -12.67 12.37
C LYS A 208 22.07 -11.51 11.39
N ASN A 209 20.97 -11.55 10.65
CA ASN A 209 20.63 -10.56 9.61
C ASN A 209 19.29 -9.87 9.88
N ILE A 210 18.77 -9.94 11.10
CA ILE A 210 17.43 -9.46 11.45
C ILE A 210 17.25 -7.96 11.16
N GLU A 211 18.33 -7.18 11.26
CA GLU A 211 18.30 -5.72 11.11
C GLU A 211 18.12 -5.22 9.67
N SER A 212 18.23 -6.08 8.65
CA SER A 212 18.05 -5.68 7.25
C SER A 212 17.17 -6.65 6.46
N CYS A 213 15.88 -6.29 6.28
CA CYS A 213 15.00 -6.95 5.32
C CYS A 213 15.39 -6.65 3.84
N SER A 214 16.57 -6.09 3.57
CA SER A 214 17.02 -5.69 2.22
C SER A 214 17.89 -6.74 1.52
N GLY A 215 17.80 -8.01 1.92
CA GLY A 215 18.59 -9.12 1.35
C GLY A 215 19.00 -10.19 2.36
N GLY A 216 18.25 -10.34 3.46
CA GLY A 216 18.64 -11.15 4.61
C GLY A 216 18.01 -12.54 4.65
N SER A 217 18.45 -13.31 5.64
CA SER A 217 17.87 -14.61 6.01
C SER A 217 16.48 -14.41 6.63
N GLY A 218 15.44 -14.80 5.90
CA GLY A 218 14.06 -14.76 6.39
C GLY A 218 13.20 -13.58 5.91
N CYS A 219 13.80 -12.51 5.36
CA CYS A 219 13.07 -11.32 4.89
C CYS A 219 13.73 -10.68 3.67
N CYS A 220 12.91 -10.33 2.68
CA CYS A 220 13.34 -9.64 1.47
C CYS A 220 12.31 -8.57 1.09
N GLN A 221 12.79 -7.41 0.66
CA GLN A 221 11.97 -6.29 0.25
C GLN A 221 12.42 -5.71 -1.10
N ILE A 222 11.46 -5.28 -1.92
CA ILE A 222 11.70 -4.70 -3.24
C ILE A 222 10.89 -3.42 -3.38
N GLU A 223 11.53 -2.35 -3.83
CA GLU A 223 10.84 -1.10 -4.12
C GLU A 223 9.91 -1.23 -5.34
N ILE A 224 8.72 -0.64 -5.25
CA ILE A 224 7.77 -0.63 -6.37
C ILE A 224 8.19 0.46 -7.34
N PRO A 225 8.41 0.13 -8.63
CA PRO A 225 8.79 1.16 -9.57
C PRO A 225 7.62 2.10 -9.91
N GLU A 226 7.95 3.29 -10.40
CA GLU A 226 6.96 4.30 -10.76
C GLU A 226 5.99 3.86 -11.86
N GLY A 227 4.76 4.38 -11.78
CA GLY A 227 3.73 4.15 -12.79
C GLY A 227 3.05 2.80 -12.72
N VAL A 228 3.31 1.99 -11.68
CA VAL A 228 2.68 0.67 -11.53
C VAL A 228 1.23 0.84 -11.09
N HIS A 229 0.28 0.27 -11.84
CA HIS A 229 -1.16 0.29 -11.53
C HIS A 229 -1.73 -1.12 -11.27
N PHE A 230 -0.95 -2.16 -11.56
CA PHE A 230 -1.32 -3.55 -11.35
C PHE A 230 -0.17 -4.30 -10.71
N ILE A 231 -0.46 -5.06 -9.66
CA ILE A 231 0.47 -5.98 -9.01
C ILE A 231 -0.25 -7.31 -8.79
N ARG A 232 0.34 -8.40 -9.28
CA ARG A 232 -0.05 -9.78 -8.94
C ARG A 232 1.15 -10.46 -8.31
N PHE A 233 0.95 -11.18 -7.23
CA PHE A 233 2.05 -11.85 -6.55
C PHE A 233 1.71 -13.26 -6.10
N LYS A 234 2.76 -14.09 -6.02
CA LYS A 234 2.70 -15.50 -5.61
C LYS A 234 3.69 -15.76 -4.49
N ALA A 235 3.25 -16.39 -3.42
CA ALA A 235 4.12 -16.99 -2.40
C ALA A 235 4.41 -18.46 -2.75
N SER A 236 5.67 -18.88 -2.62
CA SER A 236 6.13 -20.24 -2.91
C SER A 236 7.40 -20.54 -2.12
N SER A 237 7.91 -21.76 -2.25
CA SER A 237 9.20 -22.19 -1.72
C SER A 237 10.13 -22.65 -2.84
N GLU A 238 11.45 -22.60 -2.59
CA GLU A 238 12.47 -23.12 -3.49
C GLU A 238 12.70 -24.62 -3.23
N ASN A 239 12.82 -25.03 -1.96
CA ASN A 239 13.16 -26.40 -1.57
C ASN A 239 12.10 -27.05 -0.64
N ASN A 240 10.87 -26.55 -0.71
CA ASN A 240 9.71 -27.04 0.04
C ASN A 240 9.92 -27.09 1.56
N TYR A 241 10.78 -26.24 2.12
CA TYR A 241 11.13 -26.16 3.53
C TYR A 241 11.71 -27.45 4.14
N THR A 242 12.16 -28.40 3.31
CA THR A 242 12.64 -29.72 3.76
C THR A 242 13.94 -29.65 4.56
N HIS A 243 14.74 -28.61 4.35
CA HIS A 243 16.02 -28.39 5.03
C HIS A 243 15.94 -27.46 6.25
N THR A 244 14.78 -26.85 6.50
CA THR A 244 14.60 -25.90 7.60
C THR A 244 14.34 -26.60 8.93
N SER A 245 14.87 -26.05 10.02
CA SER A 245 14.66 -26.54 11.39
C SER A 245 13.18 -26.56 11.78
N ARG A 246 12.83 -27.46 12.71
CA ARG A 246 11.42 -27.66 13.15
C ARG A 246 10.83 -26.47 13.90
N GLU A 247 11.67 -25.58 14.41
CA GLU A 247 11.27 -24.36 15.11
C GLU A 247 10.74 -23.28 14.16
N LEU A 248 11.10 -23.37 12.87
CA LEU A 248 10.65 -22.45 11.83
C LEU A 248 9.28 -22.85 11.29
N THR A 249 8.46 -21.84 10.99
CA THR A 249 7.26 -22.00 10.19
C THR A 249 7.65 -22.37 8.76
N ARG A 250 6.99 -23.38 8.20
CA ARG A 250 7.19 -23.81 6.81
C ARG A 250 6.29 -23.04 5.86
N CYS A 251 6.22 -21.72 6.05
CA CYS A 251 5.29 -20.85 5.35
C CYS A 251 6.02 -19.66 4.73
N THR A 252 5.79 -19.45 3.44
CA THR A 252 6.14 -18.22 2.74
C THR A 252 4.96 -17.27 2.79
N SER A 253 5.19 -16.02 3.18
CA SER A 253 4.23 -14.92 3.01
C SER A 253 4.79 -13.89 2.05
N ALA A 254 3.94 -13.35 1.18
CA ALA A 254 4.24 -12.24 0.28
C ALA A 254 3.13 -11.20 0.36
N PHE A 255 3.47 -9.92 0.38
CA PHE A 255 2.49 -8.83 0.52
C PHE A 255 3.06 -7.49 0.06
N VAL A 256 2.18 -6.49 -0.05
CA VAL A 256 2.53 -5.10 -0.41
C VAL A 256 2.20 -4.20 0.77
N VAL A 257 3.15 -3.41 1.24
CA VAL A 257 2.98 -2.66 2.50
C VAL A 257 3.54 -1.26 2.38
N ALA A 258 2.97 -0.29 3.11
CA ALA A 258 3.58 1.03 3.22
C ALA A 258 5.00 0.91 3.79
N LYS A 259 5.95 1.65 3.20
CA LYS A 259 7.33 1.76 3.63
C LYS A 259 7.37 2.16 5.10
N ASP A 260 8.31 1.57 5.85
CA ASP A 260 8.52 1.78 7.29
C ASP A 260 7.35 1.35 8.20
N SER A 261 6.25 0.84 7.64
CA SER A 261 5.15 0.28 8.46
C SER A 261 5.37 -1.19 8.79
N PHE A 262 6.35 -1.86 8.17
CA PHE A 262 6.70 -3.26 8.44
C PHE A 262 8.10 -3.42 9.00
N ASN A 263 8.15 -3.88 10.25
CA ASN A 263 9.36 -4.30 10.93
C ASN A 263 9.37 -5.82 10.99
N PHE A 264 10.41 -6.41 10.42
CA PHE A 264 10.64 -7.84 10.47
C PHE A 264 11.15 -8.25 11.86
N THR A 265 10.68 -9.40 12.33
CA THR A 265 11.10 -10.02 13.61
C THR A 265 11.15 -11.53 13.46
N LEU A 266 11.89 -12.24 14.33
CA LEU A 266 11.90 -13.71 14.32
C LEU A 266 10.51 -14.32 14.53
N ALA A 267 9.57 -13.61 15.17
CA ALA A 267 8.18 -14.08 15.30
C ALA A 267 7.53 -14.30 13.93
N ASN A 268 7.90 -13.54 12.90
CA ASN A 268 7.44 -13.76 11.54
C ASN A 268 7.89 -15.10 10.95
N LEU A 269 8.90 -15.74 11.53
CA LEU A 269 9.45 -17.04 11.13
C LEU A 269 9.03 -18.20 12.05
N THR A 270 8.39 -17.95 13.19
CA THR A 270 7.99 -19.00 14.14
C THR A 270 6.47 -19.11 14.31
N MET A 271 5.72 -18.06 13.95
CA MET A 271 4.26 -18.12 13.96
C MET A 271 3.75 -19.01 12.81
N SER A 272 3.40 -20.24 13.16
CA SER A 272 2.52 -21.12 12.38
C SER A 272 1.05 -20.69 12.62
N PRO A 273 0.14 -20.80 11.64
CA PRO A 273 -1.23 -20.27 11.71
C PRO A 273 -2.03 -20.69 12.95
#